data_AF-A0A9X4QWQ9-F1
#
_entry.id   AF-A0A9X4QWQ9-F1
#
_cell.length_a   1.000
_cell.length_b   1.000
_cell.length_c   1.000
_cell.angle_alpha   90.00
_cell.angle_beta   90.00
_cell.angle_gamma   90.00
#
_symmetry.space_group_name_H-M   'P 1'
#
loop_
_entity.id
_entity.type
_entity.pdbx_description
1 polymer ?
#
loop_
_entity_poly.entity_id
_entity_poly.type
_entity_poly.pdbx_seq_one_letter_code
_entity_poly.pdbx_strand_id
1 'polypeptide(L)'
;MSITASSRSPCRSFCTRDRLRVTTTTRNCSSRSASPPPPKDWEEMFADAKILKEKGYVPFAQWGNFKQIELGQWNQQFSVGPFFAAALMDKTDYDKDGQVDTLETLRATKAGLFNAAEHDYAQEMYRQLKRMYTELLPAGWQNTDFSQPWNDGKVAMREEGLWALQAENGNKQRKFNYGVIPAPPITKSTSPDVADVQYTEKGPYQPDPDLSLNILKPIVKDNPDLKEAAVAFLKYLTVPENISMMVLEQGASLGAVKGSEIPPLLDDWMNNAFPIMPKASWPNAFTDEQGIALNKAFEMWVKGETDDAKFFAKSNEIQQKSADDYIKKNEHRYDRLVNGGRRGGRRSACPPAYRPGLPAGVDWSAA
;
A
#
# COMPACT_ATOMS: atom_id res chain seq x y z
N MET A 1 -2.35 4.38 -54.96
CA MET A 1 -3.80 4.39 -54.65
C MET A 1 -3.99 3.45 -53.47
N SER A 2 -3.94 3.89 -52.21
CA SER A 2 -4.97 4.62 -51.42
C SER A 2 -6.30 3.88 -51.40
N ILE A 3 -6.80 3.40 -50.24
CA ILE A 3 -7.73 4.07 -49.29
C ILE A 3 -7.72 3.24 -47.97
N THR A 4 -7.19 3.74 -46.84
CA THR A 4 -7.81 4.42 -45.67
C THR A 4 -8.77 3.63 -44.76
N ALA A 5 -8.30 3.39 -43.52
CA ALA A 5 -8.86 3.64 -42.18
C ALA A 5 -10.31 3.32 -41.79
N SER A 6 -10.47 2.61 -40.66
CA SER A 6 -11.45 2.97 -39.61
C SER A 6 -10.97 2.50 -38.24
N SER A 7 -10.65 3.48 -37.40
CA SER A 7 -10.25 3.40 -36.00
C SER A 7 -11.43 3.08 -35.05
N ARG A 8 -11.24 2.18 -34.09
CA ARG A 8 -11.87 2.27 -32.76
C ARG A 8 -10.89 1.80 -31.68
N SER A 9 -10.79 2.64 -30.64
CA SER A 9 -9.84 2.64 -29.52
C SER A 9 -9.81 1.35 -28.70
N PRO A 10 -8.67 0.98 -28.09
CA PRO A 10 -8.65 0.03 -27.00
C PRO A 10 -8.87 0.74 -25.65
N CYS A 11 -9.88 0.27 -24.92
CA CYS A 11 -10.08 0.53 -23.49
C CYS A 11 -8.79 0.20 -22.73
N ARG A 12 -8.17 1.23 -22.12
CA ARG A 12 -7.15 1.04 -21.08
C ARG A 12 -7.85 0.76 -19.76
N SER A 13 -7.91 -0.50 -19.36
CA SER A 13 -8.17 -0.88 -17.97
C SER A 13 -6.84 -0.90 -17.21
N PHE A 14 -6.61 0.13 -16.39
CA PHE A 14 -5.53 0.14 -15.40
C PHE A 14 -5.92 -0.76 -14.23
N CYS A 15 -5.25 -1.91 -14.09
CA CYS A 15 -5.17 -2.62 -12.80
C CYS A 15 -3.94 -2.08 -12.08
N THR A 16 -4.13 -1.15 -11.14
CA THR A 16 -3.11 -0.78 -10.17
C THR A 16 -2.92 -1.96 -9.21
N ARG A 17 -1.69 -2.49 -9.15
CA ARG A 17 -1.28 -3.51 -8.18
C ARG A 17 -0.55 -2.80 -7.06
N ASP A 18 -1.11 -2.84 -5.85
CA ASP A 18 -0.40 -2.48 -4.63
C ASP A 18 0.69 -3.53 -4.37
N ARG A 19 1.91 -3.07 -4.10
CA ARG A 19 3.09 -3.94 -3.98
C ARG A 19 4.03 -3.39 -2.91
N LEU A 20 4.75 -4.29 -2.26
CA LEU A 20 5.70 -4.04 -1.16
C LEU A 20 6.67 -2.88 -1.46
N ARG A 21 6.61 -1.85 -0.60
CA ARG A 21 7.49 -0.67 -0.65
C ARG A 21 8.85 -0.97 -0.05
N VAL A 22 9.87 -0.48 -0.74
CA VAL A 22 11.23 -0.34 -0.25
C VAL A 22 11.69 1.09 -0.47
N THR A 23 12.37 1.65 0.51
CA THR A 23 13.25 2.80 0.23
C THR A 23 14.64 2.22 -0.02
N THR A 24 15.19 2.39 -1.22
CA THR A 24 16.60 2.07 -1.44
C THR A 24 17.43 3.22 -0.94
N THR A 25 18.21 2.97 0.12
CA THR A 25 19.14 3.94 0.69
C THR A 25 20.56 3.55 0.33
N THR A 26 21.39 4.51 -0.03
CA THR A 26 22.83 4.31 -0.23
C THR A 26 23.51 3.75 1.03
N ARG A 27 24.13 2.56 0.95
CA ARG A 27 25.06 2.04 1.99
C ARG A 27 26.47 2.11 1.44
N ASN A 28 27.26 3.10 1.86
CA ASN A 28 28.72 3.21 1.73
C ASN A 28 29.34 3.26 0.32
N CYS A 29 29.66 4.48 -0.12
CA CYS A 29 30.87 4.73 -0.90
C CYS A 29 32.09 4.71 0.03
N SER A 30 33.09 3.90 -0.30
CA SER A 30 34.45 4.06 0.22
C SER A 30 34.93 5.49 -0.06
N SER A 31 35.24 6.22 1.01
CA SER A 31 35.56 7.65 1.09
C SER A 31 34.37 8.65 1.01
N ARG A 32 33.58 8.75 2.09
CA ARG A 32 33.15 10.03 2.69
C ARG A 32 32.33 9.76 3.96
N SER A 33 32.88 10.14 5.10
CA SER A 33 32.35 10.03 6.47
C SER A 33 31.12 10.92 6.77
N ALA A 34 30.25 11.20 5.80
CA ALA A 34 29.28 12.31 5.90
C ALA A 34 27.82 12.02 5.51
N SER A 35 27.42 10.79 5.19
CA SER A 35 26.00 10.46 5.01
C SER A 35 25.38 10.01 6.33
N PRO A 36 24.17 10.50 6.69
CA PRO A 36 23.46 10.02 7.87
C PRO A 36 23.15 8.51 7.74
N PRO A 37 22.94 7.80 8.86
CA PRO A 37 22.37 6.44 8.80
C PRO A 37 20.98 6.48 8.12
N PRO A 38 20.49 5.37 7.56
CA PRO A 38 19.16 5.35 6.96
C PRO A 38 18.07 5.73 7.99
N PRO A 39 17.08 6.57 7.61
CA PRO A 39 16.06 7.04 8.54
C PRO A 39 15.16 5.89 8.98
N LYS A 40 14.83 5.86 10.27
CA LYS A 40 13.98 4.83 10.88
C LYS A 40 12.52 5.27 11.01
N ASP A 41 12.28 6.58 11.02
CA ASP A 41 10.94 7.15 11.08
C ASP A 41 10.76 8.32 10.11
N TRP A 42 9.52 8.81 10.04
CA TRP A 42 9.11 9.89 9.16
C TRP A 42 9.87 11.19 9.43
N GLU A 43 10.09 11.58 10.69
CA GLU A 43 10.76 12.85 10.99
C GLU A 43 12.27 12.80 10.70
N GLU A 44 12.92 11.69 11.02
CA GLU A 44 14.32 11.44 10.64
C GLU A 44 14.52 11.56 9.13
N MET A 45 13.56 11.07 8.32
CA MET A 45 13.63 11.19 6.86
C MET A 45 13.65 12.66 6.40
N PHE A 46 12.86 13.55 7.01
CA PHE A 46 12.86 14.98 6.67
C PHE A 46 14.11 15.69 7.18
N ALA A 47 14.58 15.34 8.38
CA ALA A 47 15.81 15.87 8.94
C ALA A 47 17.02 15.53 8.06
N ASP A 48 17.14 14.27 7.64
CA ASP A 48 18.17 13.80 6.72
C ASP A 48 18.04 14.46 5.35
N ALA A 49 16.81 14.62 4.85
CA ALA A 49 16.57 15.28 3.58
C ALA A 49 17.11 16.72 3.56
N LYS A 50 16.95 17.46 4.66
CA LYS A 50 17.51 18.81 4.81
C LYS A 50 19.03 18.80 4.73
N ILE A 51 19.68 17.92 5.49
CA ILE A 51 21.15 17.77 5.51
C ILE A 51 21.68 17.42 4.10
N LEU A 52 20.98 16.54 3.39
CA LEU A 52 21.36 16.10 2.05
C LEU A 52 21.19 17.21 1.01
N LYS A 53 20.11 18.01 1.09
CA LYS A 53 19.90 19.20 0.25
C LYS A 53 21.01 20.23 0.44
N GLU A 54 21.39 20.52 1.68
CA GLU A 54 22.48 21.46 2.00
C GLU A 54 23.83 21.00 1.42
N LYS A 55 24.01 19.69 1.26
CA LYS A 55 25.19 19.07 0.63
C LYS A 55 25.08 18.95 -0.90
N GLY A 56 24.00 19.43 -1.51
CA GLY A 56 23.79 19.43 -2.96
C GLY A 56 23.32 18.10 -3.54
N TYR A 57 22.76 17.20 -2.72
CA TYR A 57 22.15 15.95 -3.17
C TYR A 57 20.64 16.11 -3.38
N VAL A 58 20.06 15.26 -4.23
CA VAL A 58 18.62 15.01 -4.23
C VAL A 58 18.34 14.04 -3.07
N PRO A 59 17.62 14.46 -2.02
CA PRO A 59 17.48 13.61 -0.84
C PRO A 59 16.61 12.39 -1.11
N PHE A 60 15.53 12.58 -1.87
CA PHE A 60 14.53 11.57 -2.12
C PHE A 60 14.01 11.70 -3.55
N ALA A 61 14.01 10.58 -4.27
CA ALA A 61 13.31 10.41 -5.54
C ALA A 61 12.11 9.49 -5.31
N GLN A 62 10.91 9.99 -5.58
CA GLN A 62 9.69 9.19 -5.54
C GLN A 62 9.69 8.12 -6.64
N TRP A 63 8.77 7.15 -6.54
CA TRP A 63 8.63 6.13 -7.58
C TRP A 63 8.37 6.75 -8.96
N GLY A 64 9.00 6.19 -10.00
CA GLY A 64 9.06 6.82 -11.32
C GLY A 64 7.70 7.10 -11.98
N ASN A 65 6.67 6.33 -11.63
CA ASN A 65 5.30 6.52 -12.14
C ASN A 65 4.47 7.52 -11.33
N PHE A 66 4.94 7.91 -10.15
CA PHE A 66 4.33 8.96 -9.36
C PHE A 66 4.80 10.31 -9.91
N LYS A 67 3.92 10.93 -10.71
CA LYS A 67 4.16 12.21 -11.38
C LYS A 67 3.11 13.27 -11.04
N GLN A 68 2.22 13.00 -10.09
CA GLN A 68 1.12 13.89 -9.70
C GLN A 68 1.07 14.08 -8.19
N ILE A 69 0.63 15.26 -7.76
CA ILE A 69 0.31 15.50 -6.35
C ILE A 69 -1.05 14.86 -6.10
N GLU A 70 -1.08 13.81 -5.31
CA GLU A 70 -2.30 13.05 -5.06
C GLU A 70 -2.23 12.30 -3.74
N LEU A 71 -3.39 11.94 -3.20
CA LEU A 71 -3.49 11.04 -2.06
C LEU A 71 -3.40 9.59 -2.54
N GLY A 72 -3.27 8.65 -1.61
CA GLY A 72 -3.19 7.22 -1.87
C GLY A 72 -1.84 6.75 -2.40
N GLN A 73 -0.84 7.63 -2.46
CA GLN A 73 0.53 7.23 -2.74
C GLN A 73 1.08 6.35 -1.61
N TRP A 74 2.15 5.61 -1.90
CA TRP A 74 2.76 4.67 -0.95
C TRP A 74 3.20 5.30 0.38
N ASN A 75 3.50 6.59 0.39
CA ASN A 75 3.80 7.32 1.63
C ASN A 75 2.58 7.43 2.55
N GLN A 76 1.39 7.69 1.99
CA GLN A 76 0.16 7.59 2.77
C GLN A 76 -0.12 6.15 3.19
N GLN A 77 0.02 5.19 2.27
CA GLN A 77 -0.34 3.79 2.54
C GLN A 77 0.57 3.10 3.56
N PHE A 78 1.87 3.40 3.58
CA PHE A 78 2.85 2.65 4.39
C PHE A 78 3.59 3.47 5.44
N SER A 79 3.51 4.81 5.39
CA SER A 79 4.20 5.64 6.38
C SER A 79 3.24 6.41 7.28
N VAL A 80 2.16 6.98 6.75
CA VAL A 80 1.36 7.97 7.48
C VAL A 80 -0.03 7.46 7.84
N GLY A 81 -0.82 7.06 6.84
CA GLY A 81 -2.25 6.78 6.97
C GLY A 81 -2.61 5.72 8.00
N PRO A 82 -1.99 4.52 7.98
CA PRO A 82 -2.32 3.45 8.92
C PRO A 82 -2.12 3.84 10.39
N PHE A 83 -1.10 4.62 10.71
CA PHE A 83 -0.78 4.97 12.10
C PHE A 83 -1.75 6.02 12.68
N PHE A 84 -2.22 6.97 11.86
CA PHE A 84 -3.33 7.84 12.25
C PHE A 84 -4.65 7.07 12.38
N ALA A 85 -4.95 6.17 11.44
CA ALA A 85 -6.17 5.37 11.49
C ALA A 85 -6.18 4.42 12.70
N ALA A 86 -5.02 3.84 13.04
CA ALA A 86 -4.84 2.97 14.19
C ALA A 86 -5.14 3.67 15.52
N ALA A 87 -4.82 4.96 15.64
CA ALA A 87 -5.12 5.74 16.84
C ALA A 87 -6.64 5.91 17.10
N LEU A 88 -7.48 5.61 16.10
CA LEU A 88 -8.94 5.68 16.18
C LEU A 88 -9.60 4.30 16.30
N MET A 89 -8.84 3.20 16.32
CA MET A 89 -9.37 1.82 16.30
C MET A 89 -10.28 1.51 17.48
N ASP A 90 -10.11 2.16 18.63
CA ASP A 90 -11.04 2.02 19.76
C ASP A 90 -12.49 2.37 19.37
N LYS A 91 -12.66 3.30 18.41
CA LYS A 91 -13.94 3.81 17.88
C LYS A 91 -14.31 3.27 16.50
N THR A 92 -13.33 2.81 15.71
CA THR A 92 -13.55 2.43 14.32
C THR A 92 -13.56 0.93 14.06
N ASP A 93 -12.89 0.11 14.89
CA ASP A 93 -13.03 -1.35 14.88
C ASP A 93 -14.29 -1.70 15.69
N TYR A 94 -15.41 -1.94 15.01
CA TYR A 94 -16.72 -2.16 15.61
C TYR A 94 -16.93 -3.60 16.05
N ASP A 95 -16.36 -4.58 15.33
CA ASP A 95 -16.49 -6.00 15.65
C ASP A 95 -15.35 -6.57 16.50
N LYS A 96 -14.33 -5.76 16.78
CA LYS A 96 -13.18 -6.02 17.66
C LYS A 96 -12.31 -7.17 17.15
N ASP A 97 -12.20 -7.32 15.83
CA ASP A 97 -11.35 -8.31 15.18
C ASP A 97 -9.89 -7.85 15.01
N GLY A 98 -9.58 -6.60 15.40
CA GLY A 98 -8.23 -6.03 15.36
C GLY A 98 -7.85 -5.46 13.98
N GLN A 99 -8.82 -5.24 13.11
CA GLN A 99 -8.67 -4.56 11.82
C GLN A 99 -9.82 -3.57 11.63
N VAL A 100 -9.69 -2.68 10.64
CA VAL A 100 -10.76 -1.75 10.25
C VAL A 100 -11.08 -1.99 8.79
N ASP A 101 -12.23 -2.62 8.53
CA ASP A 101 -12.64 -2.96 7.17
C ASP A 101 -13.26 -1.76 6.41
N THR A 102 -13.62 -1.98 5.14
CA THR A 102 -14.24 -0.93 4.33
C THR A 102 -15.59 -0.44 4.87
N LEU A 103 -16.42 -1.31 5.45
CA LEU A 103 -17.72 -0.94 6.01
C LEU A 103 -17.57 -0.14 7.30
N GLU A 104 -16.62 -0.51 8.13
CA GLU A 104 -16.25 0.20 9.35
C GLU A 104 -15.66 1.56 9.04
N THR A 105 -14.75 1.63 8.07
CA THR A 105 -14.20 2.89 7.54
C THR A 105 -15.31 3.79 7.00
N LEU A 106 -16.30 3.21 6.29
CA LEU A 106 -17.45 3.93 5.75
C LEU A 106 -18.36 4.47 6.88
N ARG A 107 -18.64 3.66 7.90
CA ARG A 107 -19.41 4.09 9.09
C ARG A 107 -18.68 5.21 9.83
N ALA A 108 -17.38 5.05 10.08
CA ALA A 108 -16.54 6.05 10.73
C ALA A 108 -16.46 7.35 9.93
N THR A 109 -16.40 7.26 8.60
CA THR A 109 -16.51 8.43 7.72
C THR A 109 -17.85 9.13 7.90
N LYS A 110 -18.97 8.41 7.81
CA LYS A 110 -20.31 9.00 8.03
C LYS A 110 -20.50 9.59 9.43
N ALA A 111 -19.79 9.06 10.43
CA ALA A 111 -19.78 9.59 11.80
C ALA A 111 -18.87 10.81 11.98
N GLY A 112 -18.15 11.26 10.95
CA GLY A 112 -17.27 12.42 11.00
C GLY A 112 -15.89 12.16 11.61
N LEU A 113 -15.53 10.91 11.93
CA LEU A 113 -14.27 10.59 12.62
C LEU A 113 -13.02 10.91 11.81
N PHE A 114 -13.13 11.14 10.50
CA PHE A 114 -12.02 11.53 9.63
C PHE A 114 -12.13 13.00 9.17
N ASN A 115 -13.05 13.78 9.76
CA ASN A 115 -13.34 15.15 9.35
C ASN A 115 -12.22 16.12 9.75
N ALA A 116 -11.40 16.54 8.77
CA ALA A 116 -10.34 17.52 8.99
C ALA A 116 -10.85 18.92 9.36
N ALA A 117 -12.11 19.26 9.08
CA ALA A 117 -12.67 20.55 9.51
C ALA A 117 -12.96 20.60 11.02
N GLU A 118 -13.08 19.44 11.68
CA GLU A 118 -13.49 19.32 13.09
C GLU A 118 -12.41 18.71 13.99
N HIS A 119 -11.42 18.02 13.42
CA HIS A 119 -10.44 17.25 14.18
C HIS A 119 -9.01 17.60 13.84
N ASP A 120 -8.23 18.03 14.84
CA ASP A 120 -6.83 18.42 14.67
C ASP A 120 -5.95 17.26 14.19
N TYR A 121 -6.19 16.03 14.67
CA TYR A 121 -5.46 14.85 14.18
C TYR A 121 -5.68 14.60 12.69
N ALA A 122 -6.87 14.90 12.17
CA ALA A 122 -7.20 14.74 10.76
C ALA A 122 -6.52 15.82 9.92
N GLN A 123 -6.46 17.05 10.42
CA GLN A 123 -5.67 18.12 9.80
C GLN A 123 -4.19 17.75 9.76
N GLU A 124 -3.66 17.22 10.86
CA GLU A 124 -2.26 16.87 11.00
C GLU A 124 -1.84 15.76 10.02
N MET A 125 -2.67 14.72 9.86
CA MET A 125 -2.45 13.68 8.84
C MET A 125 -2.26 14.30 7.44
N TYR A 126 -3.16 15.21 7.03
CA TYR A 126 -3.05 15.89 5.75
C TYR A 126 -1.82 16.81 5.66
N ARG A 127 -1.46 17.51 6.74
CA ARG A 127 -0.25 18.36 6.79
C ARG A 127 1.00 17.52 6.59
N GLN A 128 1.10 16.34 7.20
CA GLN A 128 2.23 15.43 7.03
C GLN A 128 2.34 14.93 5.58
N LEU A 129 1.22 14.64 4.91
CA LEU A 129 1.23 14.33 3.48
C LEU A 129 1.63 15.53 2.62
N LYS A 130 1.17 16.74 2.95
CA LYS A 130 1.57 17.98 2.25
C LYS A 130 3.07 18.23 2.38
N ARG A 131 3.67 18.02 3.56
CA ARG A 131 5.12 18.15 3.80
C ARG A 131 5.94 17.35 2.79
N MET A 132 5.52 16.13 2.42
CA MET A 132 6.22 15.34 1.39
C MET A 132 6.42 16.14 0.09
N TYR A 133 5.37 16.80 -0.38
CA TYR A 133 5.42 17.55 -1.65
C TYR A 133 6.12 18.89 -1.53
N THR A 134 6.04 19.55 -0.38
CA THR A 134 6.56 20.92 -0.19
C THR A 134 7.98 20.94 0.35
N GLU A 135 8.39 19.93 1.12
CA GLU A 135 9.66 19.90 1.85
C GLU A 135 10.56 18.73 1.47
N LEU A 136 10.04 17.58 1.05
CA LEU A 136 10.87 16.41 0.71
C LEU A 136 11.24 16.41 -0.77
N LEU A 137 10.26 16.40 -1.66
CA LEU A 137 10.48 16.30 -3.11
C LEU A 137 11.19 17.56 -3.68
N PRO A 138 12.12 17.40 -4.64
CA PRO A 138 12.79 18.53 -5.26
C PRO A 138 11.86 19.28 -6.23
N ALA A 139 12.12 20.57 -6.48
CA ALA A 139 11.37 21.32 -7.49
C ALA A 139 11.43 20.63 -8.87
N GLY A 140 10.29 20.56 -9.57
CA GLY A 140 10.18 19.95 -10.90
C GLY A 140 10.14 18.42 -10.92
N TRP A 141 10.11 17.74 -9.77
CA TRP A 141 10.14 16.28 -9.62
C TRP A 141 9.15 15.52 -10.53
N GLN A 142 8.00 16.12 -10.86
CA GLN A 142 6.96 15.53 -11.70
C GLN A 142 7.48 15.19 -13.11
N ASN A 143 8.42 15.97 -13.62
CA ASN A 143 8.97 15.81 -14.97
C ASN A 143 10.41 15.27 -14.97
N THR A 144 10.98 15.00 -13.79
CA THR A 144 12.35 14.51 -13.65
C THR A 144 12.40 12.99 -13.75
N ASP A 145 13.29 12.47 -14.58
CA ASP A 145 13.76 11.09 -14.52
C ASP A 145 14.99 11.02 -13.61
N PHE A 146 14.84 10.32 -12.48
CA PHE A 146 15.90 10.18 -11.49
C PHE A 146 16.82 8.96 -11.75
N SER A 147 16.62 8.20 -12.83
CA SER A 147 17.40 6.98 -13.11
C SER A 147 18.90 7.25 -13.28
N GLN A 148 19.26 8.23 -14.11
CA GLN A 148 20.67 8.60 -14.28
C GLN A 148 21.25 9.29 -13.03
N PRO A 149 20.57 10.30 -12.41
CA PRO A 149 21.02 10.86 -11.14
C PRO A 149 21.21 9.81 -10.03
N TRP A 150 20.36 8.78 -9.98
CA TRP A 150 20.54 7.64 -9.09
C TRP A 150 21.83 6.90 -9.42
N ASN A 151 22.08 6.49 -10.67
CA ASN A 151 23.30 5.79 -11.06
C ASN A 151 24.59 6.58 -10.79
N ASP A 152 24.52 7.91 -10.91
CA ASP A 152 25.63 8.84 -10.66
C ASP A 152 25.84 9.14 -9.16
N GLY A 153 25.01 8.59 -8.27
CA GLY A 153 25.10 8.80 -6.83
C GLY A 153 24.68 10.20 -6.38
N LYS A 154 23.82 10.87 -7.15
CA LYS A 154 23.26 12.20 -6.84
C LYS A 154 21.95 12.14 -6.08
N VAL A 155 21.27 11.00 -6.12
CA VAL A 155 20.05 10.72 -5.34
C VAL A 155 20.44 9.87 -4.14
N ALA A 156 20.10 10.33 -2.94
CA ALA A 156 20.48 9.65 -1.69
C ALA A 156 19.52 8.49 -1.36
N MET A 157 18.21 8.73 -1.52
CA MET A 157 17.15 7.76 -1.31
C MET A 157 16.23 7.70 -2.53
N ARG A 158 15.80 6.50 -2.91
CA ARG A 158 14.82 6.30 -3.98
C ARG A 158 13.71 5.36 -3.51
N GLU A 159 12.47 5.74 -3.78
CA GLU A 159 11.31 4.90 -3.56
C GLU A 159 11.13 3.96 -4.75
N GLU A 160 11.10 2.65 -4.46
CA GLU A 160 10.95 1.62 -5.48
C GLU A 160 10.43 0.33 -4.82
N GLY A 161 9.93 -0.60 -5.62
CA GLY A 161 9.61 -1.93 -5.12
C GLY A 161 10.76 -2.92 -5.15
N LEU A 162 10.59 -4.03 -4.44
CA LEU A 162 11.55 -5.14 -4.45
C LEU A 162 11.81 -5.68 -5.87
N TRP A 163 10.84 -5.60 -6.79
CA TRP A 163 11.01 -6.04 -8.18
C TRP A 163 12.19 -5.38 -8.91
N ALA A 164 12.66 -4.22 -8.46
CA ALA A 164 13.80 -3.55 -9.08
C ALA A 164 15.15 -4.17 -8.68
N LEU A 165 15.23 -4.94 -7.58
CA LEU A 165 16.50 -5.41 -7.03
C LEU A 165 17.35 -6.21 -8.01
N GLN A 166 16.73 -7.05 -8.83
CA GLN A 166 17.46 -7.83 -9.83
C GLN A 166 18.12 -6.91 -10.87
N ALA A 167 17.37 -5.91 -11.36
CA ALA A 167 17.88 -4.92 -12.31
C ALA A 167 18.95 -4.02 -11.67
N GLU A 168 18.74 -3.61 -10.43
CA GLU A 168 19.70 -2.80 -9.67
C GLU A 168 20.99 -3.60 -9.43
N ASN A 169 20.94 -4.87 -9.04
CA ASN A 169 22.16 -5.69 -8.86
C ASN A 169 22.88 -6.04 -10.17
N GLY A 170 22.16 -6.09 -11.29
CA GLY A 170 22.76 -6.21 -12.62
C GLY A 170 23.35 -4.91 -13.17
N ASN A 171 23.13 -3.77 -12.52
CA ASN A 171 23.50 -2.45 -13.03
C ASN A 171 25.01 -2.19 -12.89
N LYS A 172 25.73 -2.32 -14.00
CA LYS A 172 27.18 -2.06 -14.08
C LYS A 172 27.56 -0.58 -14.15
N GLN A 173 26.60 0.31 -14.40
CA GLN A 173 26.86 1.75 -14.51
C GLN A 173 27.07 2.37 -13.12
N ARG A 174 26.27 1.95 -12.13
CA ARG A 174 26.39 2.42 -10.75
C ARG A 174 27.73 2.00 -10.13
N LYS A 175 28.41 2.95 -9.49
CA LYS A 175 29.72 2.75 -8.83
C LYS A 175 29.68 2.84 -7.30
N PHE A 176 28.48 2.82 -6.73
CA PHE A 176 28.26 2.84 -5.29
C PHE A 176 27.37 1.69 -4.84
N ASN A 177 27.47 1.37 -3.55
CA ASN A 177 26.68 0.36 -2.90
C ASN A 177 25.36 0.95 -2.38
N TYR A 178 24.31 0.16 -2.44
CA TYR A 178 22.99 0.53 -1.96
C TYR A 178 22.48 -0.55 -1.01
N GLY A 179 21.50 -0.16 -0.20
CA GLY A 179 20.75 -1.02 0.69
C GLY A 179 19.27 -0.72 0.54
N VAL A 180 18.48 -1.49 1.28
CA VAL A 180 17.03 -1.60 1.16
C VAL A 180 16.50 -1.49 2.57
N ILE A 181 15.65 -0.52 2.86
CA ILE A 181 15.01 -0.34 4.16
C ILE A 181 13.48 -0.38 4.00
N PRO A 182 12.73 -0.74 5.07
CA PRO A 182 11.29 -0.51 5.09
C PRO A 182 10.96 0.98 4.92
N ALA A 183 9.71 1.25 4.53
CA ALA A 183 9.15 2.59 4.59
C ALA A 183 9.25 3.13 6.02
N PRO A 184 9.86 4.32 6.25
CA PRO A 184 9.87 4.91 7.59
C PRO A 184 8.44 5.26 8.02
N PRO A 185 7.92 4.70 9.12
CA PRO A 185 6.59 5.03 9.63
C PRO A 185 6.61 6.39 10.33
N ILE A 186 5.46 7.06 10.36
CA ILE A 186 5.25 8.19 11.28
C ILE A 186 5.16 7.66 12.71
N THR A 187 5.76 8.38 13.65
CA THR A 187 5.76 8.00 15.07
C THR A 187 5.35 9.20 15.92
N LYS A 188 5.26 8.97 17.24
CA LYS A 188 5.02 10.03 18.24
C LYS A 188 6.10 11.12 18.25
N SER A 189 7.28 10.90 17.64
CA SER A 189 8.29 11.96 17.46
C SER A 189 7.82 13.05 16.50
N THR A 190 6.97 12.69 15.53
CA THR A 190 6.39 13.61 14.53
C THR A 190 5.06 14.19 15.00
N SER A 191 4.14 13.34 15.50
CA SER A 191 2.79 13.76 15.91
C SER A 191 2.30 12.96 17.11
N PRO A 192 1.74 13.60 18.14
CA PRO A 192 1.17 12.90 19.29
C PRO A 192 -0.12 12.13 18.96
N ASP A 193 -0.68 12.27 17.75
CA ASP A 193 -1.99 11.73 17.38
C ASP A 193 -1.94 10.37 16.67
N VAL A 194 -0.74 9.81 16.48
CA VAL A 194 -0.55 8.51 15.80
C VAL A 194 -0.46 7.36 16.79
N ALA A 195 -0.78 6.13 16.41
CA ALA A 195 -0.56 4.96 17.27
C ALA A 195 0.95 4.69 17.50
N ASP A 196 1.28 4.00 18.59
CA ASP A 196 2.64 3.57 18.85
C ASP A 196 3.08 2.52 17.81
N VAL A 197 4.30 2.66 17.30
CA VAL A 197 4.85 1.75 16.30
C VAL A 197 5.60 0.61 16.98
N GLN A 198 5.20 -0.62 16.66
CA GLN A 198 5.93 -1.82 17.02
C GLN A 198 6.80 -2.27 15.86
N TYR A 199 7.92 -2.92 16.16
CA TYR A 199 8.86 -3.42 15.15
C TYR A 199 9.11 -4.92 15.33
N THR A 200 9.30 -5.61 14.22
CA THR A 200 9.89 -6.96 14.23
C THR A 200 11.37 -6.90 14.57
N GLU A 201 11.91 -8.00 15.12
CA GLU A 201 13.36 -8.13 15.25
C GLU A 201 14.02 -8.26 13.87
N LYS A 202 13.42 -9.09 13.00
CA LYS A 202 13.85 -9.34 11.62
C LYS A 202 12.67 -9.65 10.71
N GLY A 203 12.76 -9.16 9.48
CA GLY A 203 11.85 -9.50 8.38
C GLY A 203 10.47 -8.84 8.51
N PRO A 204 9.72 -8.76 7.40
CA PRO A 204 8.38 -8.20 7.42
C PRO A 204 7.42 -9.07 8.24
N TYR A 205 6.44 -8.43 8.89
CA TYR A 205 5.34 -9.10 9.57
C TYR A 205 4.09 -9.05 8.70
N GLN A 206 3.60 -10.22 8.26
CA GLN A 206 2.36 -10.36 7.47
C GLN A 206 2.20 -9.26 6.39
N PRO A 207 3.10 -9.20 5.38
CA PRO A 207 3.03 -8.14 4.40
C PRO A 207 1.70 -8.17 3.63
N ASP A 208 0.92 -7.10 3.74
CA ASP A 208 -0.42 -7.00 3.14
C ASP A 208 -0.41 -6.91 1.60
N PRO A 209 0.49 -6.16 0.92
CA PRO A 209 0.43 -6.07 -0.54
C PRO A 209 0.73 -7.41 -1.20
N ASP A 210 -0.30 -8.03 -1.76
CA ASP A 210 -0.25 -9.37 -2.34
C ASP A 210 -0.58 -9.36 -3.84
N LEU A 211 0.01 -10.31 -4.58
CA LEU A 211 -0.45 -10.62 -5.91
C LEU A 211 -1.61 -11.61 -5.82
N SER A 212 -2.85 -11.11 -5.90
CA SER A 212 -4.01 -11.98 -5.96
C SER A 212 -4.40 -12.32 -7.41
N LEU A 213 -4.66 -13.60 -7.67
CA LEU A 213 -5.19 -14.10 -8.95
C LEU A 213 -6.67 -14.43 -8.80
N ASN A 214 -7.49 -13.92 -9.72
CA ASN A 214 -8.95 -14.01 -9.64
C ASN A 214 -9.55 -14.79 -10.82
N ILE A 215 -10.57 -15.61 -10.54
CA ILE A 215 -11.38 -16.26 -11.58
C ILE A 215 -12.52 -15.33 -11.97
N LEU A 216 -12.56 -14.92 -13.23
CA LEU A 216 -13.59 -14.02 -13.75
C LEU A 216 -14.94 -14.76 -13.88
N LYS A 217 -15.90 -14.41 -13.03
CA LYS A 217 -17.25 -15.01 -13.01
C LYS A 217 -17.91 -15.10 -14.40
N PRO A 218 -17.89 -14.05 -15.26
CA PRO A 218 -18.54 -14.12 -16.56
C PRO A 218 -18.00 -15.22 -17.49
N ILE A 219 -16.74 -15.63 -17.31
CA ILE A 219 -16.06 -16.61 -18.17
C ILE A 219 -16.41 -18.04 -17.76
N VAL A 220 -16.66 -18.27 -16.47
CA VAL A 220 -16.83 -19.61 -15.91
C VAL A 220 -18.28 -19.95 -15.53
N LYS A 221 -19.19 -18.97 -15.55
CA LYS A 221 -20.57 -19.14 -15.06
C LYS A 221 -21.33 -20.27 -15.76
N ASP A 222 -21.11 -20.44 -17.06
CA ASP A 222 -21.81 -21.43 -17.89
C ASP A 222 -20.88 -22.59 -18.31
N ASN A 223 -19.67 -22.66 -17.72
CA ASN A 223 -18.68 -23.68 -18.02
C ASN A 223 -18.07 -24.23 -16.71
N PRO A 224 -18.71 -25.24 -16.09
CA PRO A 224 -18.27 -25.80 -14.82
C PRO A 224 -16.89 -26.47 -14.92
N ASP A 225 -16.57 -27.11 -16.04
CA ASP A 225 -15.28 -27.77 -16.25
C ASP A 225 -14.14 -26.72 -16.28
N LEU A 226 -14.35 -25.60 -16.96
CA LEU A 226 -13.40 -24.49 -16.96
C LEU A 226 -13.25 -23.87 -15.56
N LYS A 227 -14.34 -23.76 -14.80
CA LYS A 227 -14.28 -23.29 -13.42
C LYS A 227 -13.41 -24.21 -12.58
N GLU A 228 -13.61 -25.51 -12.68
CA GLU A 228 -12.85 -26.51 -11.94
C GLU A 228 -11.37 -26.50 -12.33
N ALA A 229 -11.06 -26.48 -13.63
CA ALA A 229 -9.70 -26.38 -14.14
C ALA A 229 -9.00 -25.10 -13.66
N ALA A 230 -9.68 -23.95 -13.67
CA ALA A 230 -9.12 -22.70 -13.16
C ALA A 230 -8.84 -22.76 -11.66
N VAL A 231 -9.73 -23.36 -10.86
CA VAL A 231 -9.50 -23.58 -9.42
C VAL A 231 -8.32 -24.53 -9.20
N ALA A 232 -8.24 -25.63 -9.94
CA ALA A 232 -7.14 -26.59 -9.85
C ALA A 232 -5.80 -25.93 -10.20
N PHE A 233 -5.77 -25.10 -11.24
CA PHE A 233 -4.58 -24.35 -11.62
C PHE A 233 -4.13 -23.37 -10.53
N LEU A 234 -5.05 -22.59 -9.95
CA LEU A 234 -4.70 -21.69 -8.84
C LEU A 234 -4.19 -22.47 -7.62
N LYS A 235 -4.80 -23.60 -7.28
CA LYS A 235 -4.33 -24.48 -6.20
C LYS A 235 -2.92 -25.02 -6.47
N TYR A 236 -2.65 -25.42 -7.71
CA TYR A 236 -1.33 -25.86 -8.14
C TYR A 236 -0.30 -24.74 -7.97
N LEU A 237 -0.60 -23.51 -8.40
CA LEU A 237 0.30 -22.36 -8.22
C LEU A 237 0.60 -22.07 -6.75
N THR A 238 -0.36 -22.28 -5.85
CA THR A 238 -0.24 -21.97 -4.41
C THR A 238 0.26 -23.16 -3.57
N VAL A 239 0.97 -24.11 -4.16
CA VAL A 239 1.73 -25.12 -3.40
C VAL A 239 3.14 -24.57 -3.13
N PRO A 240 3.74 -24.74 -1.93
CA PRO A 240 5.03 -24.15 -1.57
C PRO A 240 6.13 -24.33 -2.62
N GLU A 241 6.29 -25.52 -3.20
CA GLU A 241 7.34 -25.78 -4.19
C GLU A 241 7.12 -24.96 -5.48
N ASN A 242 5.87 -24.85 -5.95
CA ASN A 242 5.56 -24.15 -7.19
C ASN A 242 5.70 -22.63 -7.06
N ILE A 243 5.19 -22.07 -5.95
CA ILE A 243 5.37 -20.64 -5.71
C ILE A 243 6.84 -20.31 -5.43
N SER A 244 7.60 -21.21 -4.80
CA SER A 244 9.04 -21.07 -4.60
C SER A 244 9.77 -20.92 -5.93
N MET A 245 9.51 -21.79 -6.91
CA MET A 245 10.10 -21.67 -8.24
C MET A 245 9.87 -20.28 -8.86
N MET A 246 8.65 -19.77 -8.76
CA MET A 246 8.30 -18.44 -9.31
C MET A 246 9.04 -17.30 -8.60
N VAL A 247 9.08 -17.31 -7.27
CA VAL A 247 9.71 -16.21 -6.52
C VAL A 247 11.23 -16.26 -6.59
N LEU A 248 11.83 -17.44 -6.70
CA LEU A 248 13.26 -17.62 -6.92
C LEU A 248 13.69 -17.15 -8.32
N GLU A 249 12.89 -17.45 -9.36
CA GLU A 249 13.15 -16.97 -10.72
C GLU A 249 13.05 -15.44 -10.79
N GLN A 250 12.02 -14.86 -10.19
CA GLN A 250 11.86 -13.40 -10.10
C GLN A 250 12.93 -12.77 -9.17
N GLY A 251 13.43 -13.51 -8.19
CA GLY A 251 14.51 -13.12 -7.29
C GLY A 251 14.15 -12.10 -6.22
N ALA A 252 13.00 -11.42 -6.30
CA ALA A 252 12.69 -10.28 -5.41
C ALA A 252 11.22 -10.21 -5.00
N SER A 253 10.64 -11.34 -4.63
CA SER A 253 9.28 -11.44 -4.08
C SER A 253 9.23 -12.52 -2.99
N LEU A 254 8.24 -12.43 -2.11
CA LEU A 254 7.98 -13.44 -1.09
C LEU A 254 6.84 -14.34 -1.57
N GLY A 255 6.97 -15.65 -1.34
CA GLY A 255 5.87 -16.58 -1.59
C GLY A 255 4.73 -16.34 -0.61
N ALA A 256 3.50 -16.25 -1.12
CA ALA A 256 2.29 -16.03 -0.30
C ALA A 256 1.89 -17.23 0.58
N VAL A 257 2.63 -18.35 0.50
CA VAL A 257 2.32 -19.61 1.18
C VAL A 257 3.41 -19.94 2.18
N LYS A 258 3.01 -20.31 3.40
CA LYS A 258 3.96 -20.74 4.44
C LYS A 258 4.81 -21.91 3.93
N GLY A 259 6.13 -21.84 4.17
CA GLY A 259 7.08 -22.85 3.71
C GLY A 259 7.64 -22.59 2.31
N SER A 260 7.24 -21.50 1.64
CA SER A 260 7.91 -21.07 0.41
C SER A 260 9.34 -20.63 0.68
N GLU A 261 10.23 -20.86 -0.29
CA GLU A 261 11.60 -20.37 -0.25
C GLU A 261 11.66 -18.84 -0.33
N ILE A 262 12.70 -18.29 0.28
CA ILE A 262 13.01 -16.86 0.23
C ILE A 262 14.20 -16.69 -0.73
N PRO A 263 14.08 -15.84 -1.76
CA PRO A 263 15.21 -15.57 -2.65
C PRO A 263 16.43 -15.03 -1.90
N PRO A 264 17.66 -15.52 -2.17
CA PRO A 264 18.88 -15.05 -1.51
C PRO A 264 19.13 -13.54 -1.68
N LEU A 265 18.60 -12.94 -2.75
CA LEU A 265 18.67 -11.50 -3.00
C LEU A 265 18.00 -10.67 -1.89
N LEU A 266 17.10 -11.28 -1.13
CA LEU A 266 16.37 -10.66 -0.04
C LEU A 266 17.03 -10.85 1.32
N ASP A 267 18.16 -11.55 1.43
CA ASP A 267 18.79 -11.86 2.73
C ASP A 267 19.05 -10.61 3.57
N ASP A 268 19.66 -9.57 2.98
CA ASP A 268 19.91 -8.30 3.65
C ASP A 268 18.61 -7.60 4.06
N TRP A 269 17.59 -7.66 3.20
CA TRP A 269 16.30 -7.06 3.46
C TRP A 269 15.56 -7.75 4.61
N MET A 270 15.56 -9.09 4.62
CA MET A 270 14.97 -9.92 5.67
C MET A 270 15.67 -9.77 7.02
N ASN A 271 16.91 -9.28 7.06
CA ASN A 271 17.64 -9.00 8.30
C ASN A 271 17.37 -7.61 8.89
N ASN A 272 16.55 -6.77 8.23
CA ASN A 272 16.10 -5.51 8.83
C ASN A 272 14.95 -5.74 9.81
N ALA A 273 14.81 -4.82 10.78
CA ALA A 273 13.59 -4.64 11.54
C ALA A 273 12.53 -3.93 10.69
N PHE A 274 11.28 -4.36 10.78
CA PHE A 274 10.16 -3.77 10.02
C PHE A 274 9.09 -3.24 10.97
N PRO A 275 8.46 -2.10 10.65
CA PRO A 275 7.26 -1.71 11.37
C PRO A 275 6.17 -2.77 11.17
N ILE A 276 5.50 -3.14 12.27
CA ILE A 276 4.28 -3.93 12.23
C ILE A 276 3.17 -2.97 11.82
N MET A 277 2.71 -3.12 10.58
CA MET A 277 1.70 -2.23 10.01
C MET A 277 0.34 -2.47 10.68
N PRO A 278 -0.32 -1.41 11.17
CA PRO A 278 -1.70 -1.54 11.64
C PRO A 278 -2.63 -1.95 10.50
N LYS A 279 -3.58 -2.84 10.79
CA LYS A 279 -4.63 -3.25 9.84
C LYS A 279 -5.77 -2.23 9.79
N ALA A 280 -5.41 -0.96 9.64
CA ALA A 280 -6.33 0.17 9.54
C ALA A 280 -5.81 1.12 8.46
N SER A 281 -6.71 1.83 7.79
CA SER A 281 -6.32 2.75 6.72
C SER A 281 -7.13 4.04 6.80
N TRP A 282 -6.45 5.17 6.60
CA TRP A 282 -7.13 6.44 6.48
C TRP A 282 -7.91 6.49 5.15
N PRO A 283 -9.22 6.82 5.16
CA PRO A 283 -9.99 6.81 3.93
C PRO A 283 -9.56 7.93 2.99
N ASN A 284 -9.39 7.58 1.72
CA ASN A 284 -9.51 8.54 0.62
C ASN A 284 -11.00 8.71 0.29
N ALA A 285 -11.36 8.53 -0.98
CA ALA A 285 -12.73 8.41 -1.42
C ALA A 285 -13.07 6.94 -1.72
N PHE A 286 -14.35 6.61 -1.63
CA PHE A 286 -14.92 5.27 -1.89
C PHE A 286 -15.30 5.04 -3.37
N THR A 287 -15.19 6.08 -4.21
CA THR A 287 -15.56 6.05 -5.62
C THR A 287 -14.53 6.81 -6.45
N ASP A 288 -14.25 6.34 -7.67
CA ASP A 288 -13.25 6.96 -8.57
C ASP A 288 -13.48 8.45 -8.80
N GLU A 289 -14.72 8.87 -9.06
CA GLU A 289 -15.07 10.28 -9.31
C GLU A 289 -14.70 11.18 -8.12
N GLN A 290 -15.09 10.78 -6.91
CA GLN A 290 -14.75 11.51 -5.70
C GLN A 290 -13.26 11.39 -5.35
N GLY A 291 -12.59 10.30 -5.74
CA GLY A 291 -11.14 10.15 -5.61
C GLY A 291 -10.39 11.18 -6.43
N ILE A 292 -10.78 11.36 -7.70
CA ILE A 292 -10.24 12.40 -8.58
C ILE A 292 -10.51 13.79 -7.99
N ALA A 293 -11.72 14.04 -7.48
CA ALA A 293 -12.07 15.32 -6.86
C ALA A 293 -11.21 15.61 -5.61
N LEU A 294 -11.00 14.62 -4.74
CA LEU A 294 -10.20 14.75 -3.53
C LEU A 294 -8.73 15.00 -3.87
N ASN A 295 -8.16 14.25 -4.82
CA ASN A 295 -6.80 14.46 -5.30
C ASN A 295 -6.62 15.86 -5.89
N LYS A 296 -7.62 16.36 -6.64
CA LYS A 296 -7.57 17.72 -7.17
C LYS A 296 -7.60 18.78 -6.07
N ALA A 297 -8.46 18.63 -5.06
CA ALA A 297 -8.53 19.54 -3.92
C ALA A 297 -7.20 19.55 -3.14
N PHE A 298 -6.61 18.36 -2.95
CA PHE A 298 -5.31 18.21 -2.29
C PHE A 298 -4.18 18.85 -3.11
N GLU A 299 -4.13 18.64 -4.42
CA GLU A 299 -3.17 19.29 -5.32
C GLU A 299 -3.23 20.83 -5.20
N MET A 300 -4.44 21.40 -5.26
CA MET A 300 -4.64 22.86 -5.11
C MET A 300 -4.13 23.35 -3.75
N TRP A 301 -4.35 22.59 -2.68
CA TRP A 301 -3.90 22.95 -1.34
C TRP A 301 -2.38 22.87 -1.17
N VAL A 302 -1.74 21.84 -1.77
CA VAL A 302 -0.28 21.70 -1.79
C VAL A 302 0.36 22.85 -2.57
N LYS A 303 -0.24 23.27 -3.69
CA LYS A 303 0.23 24.40 -4.50
C LYS A 303 -0.05 25.78 -3.91
N GLY A 304 -0.80 25.86 -2.80
CA GLY A 304 -1.19 27.11 -2.17
C GLY A 304 -2.30 27.88 -2.91
N GLU A 305 -3.01 27.21 -3.83
CA GLU A 305 -4.18 27.78 -4.54
C GLU A 305 -5.43 27.83 -3.64
N THR A 306 -5.44 27.06 -2.55
CA THR A 306 -6.44 27.13 -1.48
C THR A 306 -5.77 27.13 -0.11
N ASP A 307 -6.45 27.69 0.89
CA ASP A 307 -6.03 27.67 2.29
C ASP A 307 -6.47 26.37 3.01
N ASP A 308 -5.91 26.17 4.21
CA ASP A 308 -6.17 25.02 5.07
C ASP A 308 -7.66 24.82 5.37
N ALA A 309 -8.35 25.88 5.80
CA ALA A 309 -9.76 25.79 6.20
C ALA A 309 -10.66 25.34 5.03
N LYS A 310 -10.44 25.90 3.84
CA LYS A 310 -11.16 25.48 2.63
C LYS A 310 -10.86 24.06 2.23
N PHE A 311 -9.58 23.64 2.28
CA PHE A 311 -9.22 22.26 1.94
C PHE A 311 -9.84 21.27 2.91
N PHE A 312 -9.75 21.50 4.22
CA PHE A 312 -10.29 20.62 5.25
C PHE A 312 -11.81 20.49 5.21
N ALA A 313 -12.52 21.60 4.96
CA ALA A 313 -13.97 21.54 4.73
C ALA A 313 -14.30 20.75 3.45
N LYS A 314 -13.53 20.97 2.38
CA LYS A 314 -13.77 20.32 1.09
C LYS A 314 -13.44 18.82 1.11
N SER A 315 -12.40 18.40 1.82
CA SER A 315 -12.03 16.99 1.94
C SER A 315 -13.13 16.19 2.63
N ASN A 316 -13.68 16.72 3.74
CA ASN A 316 -14.83 16.09 4.40
C ASN A 316 -16.07 16.06 3.51
N GLU A 317 -16.42 17.17 2.83
CA GLU A 317 -17.55 17.20 1.89
C GLU A 317 -17.45 16.08 0.84
N ILE A 318 -16.26 15.92 0.23
CA ILE A 318 -15.98 14.90 -0.78
C ILE A 318 -16.07 13.49 -0.19
N GLN A 319 -15.50 13.26 0.99
CA GLN A 319 -15.53 11.97 1.68
C GLN A 319 -16.96 11.57 2.06
N GLN A 320 -17.76 12.50 2.60
CA GLN A 320 -19.18 12.27 2.92
C GLN A 320 -19.98 11.90 1.67
N LYS A 321 -19.82 12.70 0.60
CA LYS A 321 -20.49 12.44 -0.68
C LYS A 321 -20.07 11.09 -1.26
N SER A 322 -18.79 10.76 -1.20
CA SER A 322 -18.29 9.48 -1.70
C SER A 322 -18.84 8.29 -0.92
N ALA A 323 -18.98 8.43 0.40
CA ALA A 323 -19.62 7.43 1.23
C ALA A 323 -21.10 7.22 0.81
N ASP A 324 -21.85 8.30 0.61
CA ASP A 324 -23.25 8.24 0.17
C ASP A 324 -23.39 7.60 -1.23
N ASP A 325 -22.55 8.00 -2.18
CA ASP A 325 -22.53 7.45 -3.54
C ASP A 325 -22.17 5.96 -3.53
N TYR A 326 -21.22 5.54 -2.68
CA TYR A 326 -20.85 4.14 -2.52
C TYR A 326 -21.99 3.31 -1.92
N ILE A 327 -22.69 3.82 -0.89
CA ILE A 327 -23.85 3.16 -0.28
C ILE A 327 -24.95 2.97 -1.34
N LYS A 328 -25.28 4.03 -2.07
CA LYS A 328 -26.32 4.00 -3.12
C LYS A 328 -25.99 3.00 -4.23
N LYS A 329 -24.73 2.95 -4.69
CA LYS A 329 -24.29 1.99 -5.72
C LYS A 329 -24.34 0.53 -5.23
N ASN A 330 -24.23 0.32 -3.92
CA ASN A 330 -24.17 -1.00 -3.30
C ASN A 330 -25.39 -1.34 -2.44
N GLU A 331 -26.52 -0.64 -2.62
CA GLU A 331 -27.71 -0.71 -1.74
C GLU A 331 -28.20 -2.17 -1.52
N HIS A 332 -28.23 -2.99 -2.59
CA HIS A 332 -28.58 -4.42 -2.51
C HIS A 332 -27.62 -5.31 -1.69
N ARG A 333 -26.40 -4.83 -1.42
CA ARG A 333 -25.39 -5.47 -0.55
C ARG A 333 -25.35 -4.84 0.83
N TYR A 334 -25.52 -3.52 0.92
CA TYR A 334 -25.49 -2.76 2.16
C TYR A 334 -26.64 -3.16 3.10
N ASP A 335 -27.87 -3.33 2.57
CA ASP A 335 -29.02 -3.77 3.37
C ASP A 335 -28.84 -5.17 3.97
N ARG A 336 -28.20 -6.09 3.25
CA ARG A 336 -27.93 -7.44 3.75
C ARG A 336 -26.90 -7.47 4.87
N LEU A 337 -25.96 -6.54 4.87
CA LEU A 337 -24.84 -6.51 5.82
C LEU A 337 -25.15 -5.64 7.05
N VAL A 338 -25.94 -4.57 6.87
CA VAL A 338 -26.34 -3.66 7.97
C VAL A 338 -27.60 -4.15 8.68
N ASN A 339 -28.60 -4.67 7.96
CA ASN A 339 -29.86 -5.13 8.55
C ASN A 339 -29.93 -6.65 8.79
N GLY A 340 -28.93 -7.42 8.31
CA GLY A 340 -28.85 -8.88 8.45
C GLY A 340 -28.61 -9.39 9.87
N GLY A 341 -28.22 -8.53 10.82
CA GLY A 341 -28.04 -8.87 12.23
C GLY A 341 -29.34 -8.91 13.07
N ARG A 342 -30.50 -8.51 12.53
CA ARG A 342 -31.73 -8.31 13.32
C ARG A 342 -33.03 -8.86 12.72
N ARG A 343 -32.99 -9.87 11.86
CA ARG A 343 -34.20 -10.66 11.54
C ARG A 343 -34.02 -12.12 11.91
N GLY A 344 -34.61 -12.50 13.04
CA GLY A 344 -34.89 -13.89 13.38
C GLY A 344 -35.71 -14.52 12.25
N GLY A 345 -35.06 -15.37 11.48
CA GLY A 345 -35.65 -16.09 10.37
C GLY A 345 -34.88 -17.40 10.18
N ARG A 346 -35.51 -18.49 10.62
CA ARG A 346 -35.11 -19.90 10.53
C ARG A 346 -33.92 -20.18 9.60
N ARG A 347 -32.79 -20.57 10.20
CA ARG A 347 -31.73 -21.30 9.49
C ARG A 347 -32.35 -22.55 8.86
N SER A 348 -32.52 -22.55 7.54
CA SER A 348 -32.62 -23.80 6.78
C SER A 348 -31.28 -24.51 6.95
N ALA A 349 -31.33 -25.71 7.52
CA ALA A 349 -30.19 -26.56 7.77
C ALA A 349 -29.29 -26.67 6.54
N CYS A 350 -27.98 -26.55 6.73
CA CYS A 350 -27.01 -27.07 5.78
C CYS A 350 -27.34 -28.54 5.49
N PRO A 351 -27.28 -29.01 4.23
CA PRO A 351 -27.23 -30.43 3.98
C PRO A 351 -25.94 -31.00 4.60
N PRO A 352 -25.97 -32.20 5.21
CA PRO A 352 -24.78 -32.77 5.83
C PRO A 352 -23.69 -32.98 4.79
N ALA A 353 -22.48 -32.54 5.14
CA ALA A 353 -21.28 -32.74 4.33
C ALA A 353 -21.06 -34.24 4.06
N TYR A 354 -20.92 -34.57 2.78
CA TYR A 354 -20.46 -35.86 2.30
C TYR A 354 -19.02 -36.09 2.81
N ARG A 355 -18.82 -37.09 3.68
CA ARG A 355 -17.50 -37.55 4.11
C ARG A 355 -17.04 -38.67 3.17
N PRO A 356 -15.95 -38.52 2.39
CA PRO A 356 -15.25 -39.68 1.86
C PRO A 356 -14.46 -40.32 3.00
N GLY A 357 -14.61 -41.62 3.18
CA GLY A 357 -13.91 -42.39 4.21
C GLY A 357 -12.40 -42.36 4.01
N LEU A 358 -11.67 -42.07 5.09
CA LEU A 358 -10.27 -42.42 5.25
C LEU A 358 -10.16 -43.46 6.38
N PRO A 359 -9.36 -44.52 6.21
CA PRO A 359 -9.20 -45.56 7.22
C PRO A 359 -8.42 -45.04 8.42
N ALA A 360 -8.76 -45.59 9.59
CA ALA A 360 -8.24 -45.20 10.90
C ALA A 360 -6.75 -45.51 11.06
N GLY A 361 -6.03 -44.59 11.71
CA GLY A 361 -4.77 -44.87 12.40
C GLY A 361 -3.54 -44.17 11.83
N VAL A 362 -3.35 -42.89 12.17
CA VAL A 362 -2.01 -42.29 12.30
C VAL A 362 -2.04 -41.31 13.48
N ASP A 363 -1.22 -41.62 14.48
CA ASP A 363 -0.92 -40.80 15.66
C ASP A 363 0.09 -39.71 15.28
N TRP A 364 -0.18 -38.46 15.68
CA TRP A 364 0.64 -37.28 15.33
C TRP A 364 1.28 -36.64 16.56
N SER A 365 1.75 -37.44 17.53
CA SER A 365 2.73 -36.98 18.53
C SER A 365 4.16 -37.37 18.13
N ALA A 366 4.77 -36.64 17.19
CA ALA A 366 6.22 -36.42 17.08
C ALA A 366 6.57 -35.63 15.80
N ALA A 367 6.98 -34.37 15.99
CA ALA A 367 7.92 -33.54 15.20
C ALA A 367 7.49 -32.07 15.19
#